data_AF-L2GYM3-F1
#
_entry.id   AF-L2GYM3-F1
#
_cell.length_a   1.000
_cell.length_b   1.000
_cell.length_c   1.000
_cell.angle_alpha   90.00
_cell.angle_beta   90.00
_cell.angle_gamma   90.00
#
_symmetry.space_group_name_H-M   'P 1'
#
loop_
_entity.id
_entity.type
_entity.pdbx_description
1 polymer ?
#
loop_
_entity_poly.entity_id
_entity_poly.type
_entity_poly.pdbx_seq_one_letter_code
_entity_poly.pdbx_strand_id
1 'polypeptide(L)'
;MTKKIFFVIQEAPFAGTEKHRITQSRPSAPARPDITHHILLTIIDSPLYKANKCKVYIKTVNNILVEINEGTRIPRTMTRFMGLMRDVLRKLRIKSEDKTLMRVIKSKMDFPPGAVKIGMSHEGERICNEHFAADNVVLYVSAKQRGEDRFEDTDIRMKVSDYELSGAAAVGKAIYFIEGMLDIF
;
A
#
# COMPACT_ATOMS: atom_id res chain seq x y z
N MET A 1 -5.09 21.48 8.34
CA MET A 1 -4.35 21.27 7.08
C MET A 1 -5.27 20.50 6.13
N THR A 2 -4.95 20.34 4.84
CA THR A 2 -5.79 19.50 3.96
C THR A 2 -5.60 18.03 4.34
N LYS A 3 -6.70 17.32 4.65
CA LYS A 3 -6.64 15.91 5.02
C LYS A 3 -5.94 15.07 3.93
N LYS A 4 -4.99 14.20 4.33
CA LYS A 4 -4.25 13.33 3.40
C LYS A 4 -4.20 11.88 3.90
N ILE A 5 -4.51 10.96 2.99
CA ILE A 5 -4.48 9.52 3.24
C ILE A 5 -3.17 8.92 2.74
N PHE A 6 -2.57 8.01 3.51
CA PHE A 6 -1.33 7.33 3.13
C PHE A 6 -1.60 5.83 3.08
N PHE A 7 -1.66 5.25 1.88
CA PHE A 7 -1.77 3.80 1.73
C PHE A 7 -0.38 3.17 1.81
N VAL A 8 -0.26 2.13 2.64
CA VAL A 8 0.95 1.35 2.79
C VAL A 8 0.64 -0.12 2.54
N ILE A 9 1.02 -0.61 1.36
CA ILE A 9 0.91 -2.03 1.02
C ILE A 9 2.11 -2.75 1.63
N GLN A 10 1.88 -3.52 2.69
CA GLN A 10 2.93 -4.25 3.41
C GLN A 10 3.10 -5.68 2.90
N GLU A 11 4.28 -6.23 3.18
CA GLU A 11 4.64 -7.63 2.91
C GLU A 11 4.55 -8.00 1.43
N ALA A 12 4.79 -7.00 0.57
CA ALA A 12 4.86 -7.22 -0.86
C ALA A 12 6.02 -8.18 -1.16
N PRO A 13 5.79 -9.28 -1.91
CA PRO A 13 6.74 -10.37 -2.06
C PRO A 13 7.80 -10.07 -3.12
N PHE A 14 8.44 -8.89 -3.02
CA PHE A 14 9.55 -8.48 -3.87
C PHE A 14 10.84 -8.51 -3.07
N ALA A 15 11.70 -9.48 -3.38
CA ALA A 15 13.08 -9.46 -2.94
C ALA A 15 13.86 -8.49 -3.84
N GLY A 16 14.70 -7.63 -3.24
CA GLY A 16 15.67 -6.84 -4.00
C GLY A 16 16.64 -7.71 -4.80
N THR A 17 17.55 -7.10 -5.56
CA THR A 17 18.55 -7.85 -6.35
C THR A 17 19.41 -8.78 -5.48
N GLU A 18 20.01 -9.81 -6.11
CA GLU A 18 20.69 -10.97 -5.51
C GLU A 18 21.66 -10.69 -4.34
N LYS A 19 22.15 -9.45 -4.17
CA LYS A 19 23.01 -9.03 -3.06
C LYS A 19 22.30 -8.99 -1.69
N HIS A 20 20.98 -9.14 -1.61
CA HIS A 20 20.20 -9.17 -0.36
C HIS A 20 19.55 -10.53 -0.08
N ARG A 21 20.17 -11.64 -0.53
CA ARG A 21 19.80 -12.99 -0.06
C ARG A 21 20.18 -13.13 1.41
N ILE A 22 19.34 -12.60 2.30
CA ILE A 22 19.19 -13.19 3.63
C ILE A 22 18.64 -14.60 3.37
N THR A 23 19.30 -15.59 3.96
CA THR A 23 19.01 -17.02 3.88
C THR A 23 17.51 -17.26 4.08
N GLN A 24 16.74 -17.34 2.99
CA GLN A 24 15.36 -17.77 3.08
C GLN A 24 15.39 -19.27 3.41
N SER A 25 15.08 -19.62 4.65
CA SER A 25 14.37 -20.87 4.92
C SER A 25 13.18 -20.89 3.98
N ARG A 26 13.09 -21.90 3.11
CA ARG A 26 12.04 -22.06 2.07
C ARG A 26 10.71 -21.44 2.52
N PRO A 27 10.11 -20.50 1.79
CA PRO A 27 8.72 -20.16 2.06
C PRO A 27 7.88 -21.40 1.74
N SER A 28 6.97 -21.76 2.64
CA SER A 28 6.04 -22.89 2.47
C SER A 28 5.02 -22.66 1.35
N ALA A 29 4.99 -21.47 0.73
CA ALA A 29 4.10 -21.10 -0.36
C ALA A 29 4.82 -20.24 -1.43
N PRO A 30 4.41 -20.33 -2.71
CA PRO A 30 4.94 -19.50 -3.78
C PRO A 30 4.61 -18.01 -3.58
N ALA A 31 5.53 -17.14 -3.97
CA ALA A 31 5.32 -15.69 -3.94
C ALA A 31 4.12 -15.26 -4.78
N ARG A 32 3.29 -14.34 -4.25
CA ARG A 32 2.05 -13.83 -4.88
C ARG A 32 2.12 -12.32 -5.16
N PRO A 33 2.97 -11.87 -6.10
CA PRO A 33 3.09 -10.44 -6.44
C PRO A 33 1.82 -9.86 -7.05
N ASP A 34 0.91 -10.72 -7.52
CA ASP A 34 -0.40 -10.35 -8.03
C ASP A 34 -1.31 -9.71 -6.99
N ILE A 35 -1.17 -10.07 -5.71
CA ILE A 35 -1.94 -9.45 -4.63
C ILE A 35 -1.56 -7.97 -4.50
N THR A 36 -0.26 -7.65 -4.44
CA THR A 36 0.21 -6.25 -4.44
C THR A 36 -0.23 -5.51 -5.69
N HIS A 37 -0.18 -6.17 -6.85
CA HIS A 37 -0.60 -5.57 -8.12
C HIS A 37 -2.07 -5.17 -8.10
N HIS A 38 -2.97 -6.07 -7.70
CA HIS A 38 -4.40 -5.79 -7.64
C HIS A 38 -4.72 -4.69 -6.63
N ILE A 39 -4.15 -4.74 -5.42
CA ILE A 39 -4.34 -3.68 -4.40
C ILE A 39 -3.91 -2.33 -4.97
N LEU A 40 -2.73 -2.27 -5.60
CA LEU A 40 -2.20 -1.05 -6.17
C LEU A 40 -3.10 -0.50 -7.27
N LEU A 41 -3.57 -1.36 -8.18
CA LEU A 41 -4.50 -0.96 -9.24
C LEU A 41 -5.81 -0.40 -8.66
N THR A 42 -6.37 -1.04 -7.63
CA THR A 42 -7.56 -0.53 -6.93
C THR A 42 -7.34 0.88 -6.38
N ILE A 43 -6.19 1.14 -5.75
CA ILE A 43 -5.90 2.47 -5.18
C ILE A 43 -5.75 3.51 -6.29
N ILE A 44 -4.90 3.27 -7.30
CA ILE A 44 -4.60 4.31 -8.30
C ILE A 44 -5.77 4.63 -9.23
N ASP A 45 -6.71 3.70 -9.40
CA ASP A 45 -7.90 3.90 -10.23
C ASP A 45 -8.99 4.72 -9.53
N SER A 46 -8.89 4.85 -8.21
CA SER A 46 -9.89 5.54 -7.39
C SER A 46 -9.98 7.05 -7.68
N PRO A 47 -11.18 7.65 -7.60
CA PRO A 47 -11.34 9.10 -7.48
C PRO A 47 -10.44 9.72 -6.41
N LEU A 48 -10.28 9.08 -5.25
CA LEU A 48 -9.41 9.55 -4.16
C LEU A 48 -7.95 9.79 -4.62
N TYR A 49 -7.39 8.87 -5.40
CA TYR A 49 -6.04 9.02 -5.96
C TYR A 49 -6.00 10.12 -7.04
N LYS A 50 -7.00 10.16 -7.93
CA LYS A 50 -7.09 11.16 -9.00
C LYS A 50 -7.30 12.59 -8.47
N ALA A 51 -7.98 12.73 -7.33
CA ALA A 51 -8.18 13.99 -6.62
C ALA A 51 -6.94 14.45 -5.81
N ASN A 52 -5.84 13.70 -5.87
CA ASN A 52 -4.61 13.96 -5.13
C ASN A 52 -4.81 14.04 -3.59
N LYS A 53 -5.68 13.18 -3.06
CA LYS A 53 -5.98 13.11 -1.62
C LYS A 53 -5.28 11.94 -0.94
N CYS A 54 -4.55 11.11 -1.69
CA CYS A 54 -3.76 10.03 -1.11
C CYS A 54 -2.34 9.91 -1.68
N LYS A 55 -1.47 9.26 -0.90
CA LYS A 55 -0.14 8.78 -1.32
C LYS A 55 -0.08 7.27 -1.18
N VAL A 56 0.78 6.63 -1.97
CA VAL A 56 0.88 5.16 -2.01
C VAL A 56 2.32 4.71 -1.82
N TYR A 57 2.50 3.77 -0.91
CA TYR A 57 3.77 3.15 -0.59
C TYR A 57 3.65 1.63 -0.66
N ILE A 58 4.74 0.98 -1.07
CA ILE A 58 4.89 -0.48 -1.02
C ILE A 58 6.06 -0.78 -0.11
N LYS A 59 5.81 -1.52 0.98
CA LYS A 59 6.84 -2.07 1.87
C LYS A 59 7.00 -3.54 1.57
N THR A 60 8.19 -3.93 1.08
CA THR A 60 8.46 -5.32 0.72
C THR A 60 8.76 -6.18 1.94
N VAL A 61 8.74 -7.51 1.76
CA VAL A 61 9.18 -8.49 2.76
C VAL A 61 10.64 -8.31 3.21
N ASN A 62 11.47 -7.64 2.42
CA ASN A 62 12.86 -7.31 2.75
C ASN A 62 13.00 -5.90 3.35
N ASN A 63 11.91 -5.33 3.87
CA ASN A 63 11.89 -4.00 4.49
C ASN A 63 12.33 -2.85 3.55
N ILE A 64 12.19 -3.04 2.23
CA ILE A 64 12.43 -1.99 1.23
C ILE A 64 11.14 -1.21 1.06
N LEU A 65 11.22 0.11 1.13
CA LEU A 65 10.08 0.99 0.96
C LEU A 65 10.14 1.69 -0.40
N VAL A 66 9.10 1.53 -1.19
CA VAL A 66 8.94 2.13 -2.51
C VAL A 66 7.80 3.14 -2.46
N GLU A 67 8.10 4.39 -2.77
CA GLU A 67 7.10 5.44 -2.97
C GLU A 67 6.66 5.46 -4.44
N ILE A 68 5.35 5.61 -4.64
CA ILE A 68 4.72 5.79 -5.95
C ILE A 68 4.21 7.22 -6.03
N ASN A 69 4.75 7.99 -6.96
CA ASN A 69 4.37 9.38 -7.14
C ASN A 69 3.03 9.51 -7.87
N GLU A 70 2.36 10.61 -7.60
CA GLU A 70 1.08 11.01 -8.19
C GLU A 70 1.18 11.01 -9.73
N GLY A 71 0.14 10.49 -10.40
CA GLY A 71 0.09 10.38 -11.86
C GLY A 71 0.90 9.24 -12.47
N THR A 72 1.56 8.41 -11.66
CA THR A 72 2.29 7.24 -12.17
C THR A 72 1.32 6.19 -12.72
N ARG A 73 1.41 5.91 -14.02
CA ARG A 73 0.64 4.83 -14.66
C ARG A 73 1.26 3.47 -14.33
N ILE A 74 0.54 2.65 -13.58
CA ILE A 74 0.96 1.28 -13.29
C ILE A 74 0.53 0.35 -14.42
N PRO A 75 1.42 -0.50 -14.96
CA PRO A 75 1.06 -1.48 -15.99
C PRO A 75 -0.04 -2.42 -15.51
N ARG A 76 -1.07 -2.65 -16.36
CA ARG A 76 -2.17 -3.58 -16.06
C ARG A 76 -1.83 -5.05 -16.25
N THR A 77 -0.76 -5.36 -16.98
CA THR A 77 -0.34 -6.75 -17.20
C THR A 77 0.73 -7.14 -16.18
N MET A 78 0.61 -8.36 -15.63
CA MET A 78 1.51 -8.86 -14.59
C MET A 78 2.98 -8.80 -15.02
N THR A 79 3.30 -9.26 -16.24
CA THR A 79 4.67 -9.31 -16.76
C THR A 79 5.32 -7.92 -16.80
N ARG A 80 4.57 -6.89 -17.20
CA ARG A 80 5.09 -5.51 -17.23
C ARG A 80 5.23 -4.93 -15.84
N PHE A 81 4.26 -5.19 -14.95
CA PHE A 81 4.33 -4.77 -13.55
C PHE A 81 5.55 -5.38 -12.84
N MET A 82 5.81 -6.68 -13.02
CA MET A 82 7.02 -7.35 -12.51
C MET A 82 8.30 -6.71 -13.05
N GLY A 83 8.33 -6.39 -14.34
CA GLY A 83 9.44 -5.67 -14.96
C GLY A 83 9.70 -4.30 -14.32
N LEU A 84 8.63 -3.55 -14.04
CA LEU A 84 8.68 -2.24 -13.37
C LEU A 84 9.18 -2.35 -11.92
N MET A 85 8.66 -3.31 -11.15
CA MET A 85 9.08 -3.55 -9.76
C MET A 85 10.55 -3.96 -9.68
N ARG A 86 11.01 -4.84 -10.58
CA ARG A 86 12.43 -5.19 -10.70
C ARG A 86 13.28 -3.96 -11.01
N ASP A 87 12.82 -3.12 -11.91
CA ASP A 87 13.55 -1.93 -12.34
C ASP A 87 13.69 -0.90 -11.22
N VAL A 88 12.62 -0.61 -10.47
CA VAL A 88 12.70 0.35 -9.34
C VAL A 88 13.59 -0.17 -8.22
N LEU A 89 13.54 -1.48 -7.91
CA LEU A 89 14.40 -2.07 -6.88
C LEU A 89 15.88 -2.09 -7.28
N ARG A 90 16.18 -2.22 -8.58
CA ARG A 90 17.57 -2.20 -9.10
C ARG A 90 18.12 -0.79 -9.26
N LYS A 91 17.33 0.12 -9.85
CA LYS A 91 17.74 1.48 -10.21
C LYS A 91 17.53 2.48 -9.06
N LEU A 92 16.84 2.06 -7.99
CA LEU A 92 16.38 2.85 -6.85
C LEU A 92 15.39 3.97 -7.21
N ARG A 93 15.25 4.31 -8.49
CA ARG A 93 14.34 5.34 -8.99
C ARG A 93 13.97 5.08 -10.44
N ILE A 94 12.71 5.32 -10.77
CA ILE A 94 12.17 5.33 -12.13
C ILE A 94 11.75 6.75 -12.46
N LYS A 95 12.15 7.23 -13.63
CA LYS A 95 11.79 8.54 -14.15
C LYS A 95 11.12 8.40 -15.51
N SER A 96 10.25 9.34 -15.82
CA SER A 96 9.81 9.65 -17.17
C SER A 96 10.11 11.11 -17.40
N GLU A 97 10.94 11.39 -18.39
CA GLU A 97 11.54 12.72 -18.57
C GLU A 97 12.19 13.17 -17.24
N ASP A 98 11.85 14.35 -16.75
CA ASP A 98 12.38 14.89 -15.50
C ASP A 98 11.57 14.50 -14.26
N LYS A 99 10.41 13.85 -14.43
CA LYS A 99 9.52 13.47 -13.33
C LYS A 99 9.90 12.11 -12.76
N THR A 100 10.11 12.05 -11.45
CA THR A 100 10.24 10.77 -10.75
C THR A 100 8.86 10.13 -10.65
N LEU A 101 8.73 8.88 -11.08
CA LEU A 101 7.49 8.10 -11.01
C LEU A 101 7.47 7.20 -9.77
N MET A 102 8.58 6.51 -9.52
CA MET A 102 8.72 5.63 -8.36
C MET A 102 10.13 5.74 -7.81
N ARG A 103 10.30 5.61 -6.50
CA ARG A 103 11.62 5.60 -5.88
C ARG A 103 11.65 4.74 -4.62
N VAL A 104 12.78 4.10 -4.40
CA VAL A 104 13.14 3.52 -3.10
C VAL A 104 13.47 4.66 -2.15
N ILE A 105 12.88 4.64 -0.97
CA ILE A 105 13.14 5.59 0.11
C ILE A 105 13.67 4.86 1.35
N LYS A 106 14.12 5.61 2.36
CA LYS A 106 14.58 5.04 3.63
C LYS A 106 13.47 4.15 4.22
N SER A 107 13.85 3.05 4.87
CA SER A 107 12.91 2.03 5.37
C SER A 107 11.93 2.53 6.43
N LYS A 108 12.26 3.63 7.12
CA LYS A 108 11.36 4.30 8.06
C LYS A 108 10.47 5.31 7.32
N MET A 109 9.15 5.10 7.38
CA MET A 109 8.17 6.10 6.96
C MET A 109 8.14 7.23 7.97
N ASP A 110 8.40 8.45 7.50
CA ASP A 110 8.25 9.66 8.30
C ASP A 110 6.94 10.32 7.91
N PHE A 111 5.87 9.98 8.64
CA PHE A 111 4.56 10.57 8.44
C PHE A 111 4.46 11.91 9.18
N PRO A 112 3.58 12.83 8.74
CA PRO A 112 3.35 14.07 9.46
C PRO A 112 3.00 13.80 10.94
N PRO A 113 3.46 14.64 11.88
CA PRO A 113 3.07 14.53 13.29
C PRO A 113 1.55 14.48 13.48
N GLY A 114 1.08 13.61 14.37
CA GLY A 114 -0.34 13.41 14.63
C GLY A 114 -1.07 12.56 13.58
N ALA A 115 -0.35 11.92 12.65
CA ALA A 115 -0.96 10.94 11.75
C ALA A 115 -1.45 9.70 12.52
N VAL A 116 -2.72 9.35 12.35
CA VAL A 116 -3.31 8.12 12.93
C VAL A 116 -3.02 6.95 12.01
N LYS A 117 -2.52 5.85 12.59
CA LYS A 117 -2.08 4.66 11.87
C LYS A 117 -3.07 3.52 12.07
N ILE A 118 -3.65 3.05 10.97
CA ILE A 118 -4.73 2.06 10.98
C ILE A 118 -4.30 0.83 10.21
N GLY A 119 -4.32 -0.32 10.87
CA GLY A 119 -4.15 -1.63 10.25
C GLY A 119 -5.47 -2.18 9.75
N MET A 120 -5.59 -2.44 8.45
CA MET A 120 -6.77 -3.11 7.91
C MET A 120 -6.69 -4.61 8.24
N SER A 121 -7.64 -5.10 9.03
CA SER A 121 -7.66 -6.49 9.51
C SER A 121 -9.10 -6.94 9.76
N HIS A 122 -9.39 -8.23 9.56
CA HIS A 122 -10.70 -8.81 9.86
C HIS A 122 -11.04 -8.77 11.37
N GLU A 123 -10.03 -8.80 12.23
CA GLU A 123 -10.15 -8.73 13.69
C GLU A 123 -10.30 -7.29 14.23
N GLY A 124 -10.42 -6.30 13.33
CA GLY A 124 -10.52 -4.89 13.70
C GLY A 124 -11.95 -4.43 14.05
N GLU A 125 -12.04 -3.18 14.51
CA GLU A 125 -13.31 -2.49 14.71
C GLU A 125 -13.94 -2.10 13.36
N ARG A 126 -15.27 -2.07 13.28
CA ARG A 126 -15.96 -1.72 12.04
C ARG A 126 -15.61 -0.29 11.63
N ILE A 127 -15.24 -0.10 10.36
CA ILE A 127 -14.98 1.22 9.77
C ILE A 127 -16.07 2.24 10.12
N CYS A 128 -15.64 3.42 10.53
CA CYS A 128 -16.48 4.54 10.96
C CYS A 128 -15.74 5.87 10.77
N ASN A 129 -16.41 7.01 10.98
CA ASN A 129 -15.83 8.33 10.73
C ASN A 129 -14.71 8.69 11.72
N GLU A 130 -14.80 8.18 12.95
CA GLU A 130 -13.86 8.45 14.04
C GLU A 130 -12.45 7.94 13.71
N HIS A 131 -12.36 6.81 12.99
CA HIS A 131 -11.10 6.30 12.44
C HIS A 131 -10.39 7.35 11.57
N PHE A 132 -11.14 8.21 10.91
CA PHE A 132 -10.61 9.23 10.02
C PHE A 132 -10.75 10.63 10.57
N ALA A 133 -10.81 10.83 11.90
CA ALA A 133 -10.91 12.18 12.48
C ALA A 133 -9.64 13.03 12.22
N ALA A 134 -8.45 12.42 12.27
CA ALA A 134 -7.17 13.13 12.12
C ALA A 134 -6.92 13.68 10.70
N ASP A 135 -6.17 14.78 10.59
CA ASP A 135 -5.78 15.38 9.31
C ASP A 135 -4.95 14.42 8.44
N ASN A 136 -4.14 13.56 9.05
CA ASN A 136 -3.33 12.58 8.33
C ASN A 136 -3.69 11.19 8.83
N VAL A 137 -4.01 10.28 7.91
CA VAL A 137 -4.35 8.89 8.24
C VAL A 137 -3.52 7.95 7.38
N VAL A 138 -2.87 6.99 8.03
CA VAL A 138 -2.11 5.93 7.37
C VAL A 138 -2.94 4.65 7.40
N LEU A 139 -3.22 4.09 6.22
CA LEU A 139 -3.89 2.82 6.05
C LEU A 139 -2.88 1.75 5.64
N TYR A 140 -2.63 0.81 6.53
CA TYR A 140 -1.82 -0.36 6.24
C TYR A 140 -2.68 -1.49 5.70
N VAL A 141 -2.22 -2.08 4.59
CA VAL A 141 -2.90 -3.15 3.88
C VAL A 141 -1.89 -4.26 3.67
N SER A 142 -2.23 -5.48 4.07
CA SER A 142 -1.38 -6.64 3.85
C SER A 142 -1.49 -7.15 2.41
N ALA A 143 -0.34 -7.46 1.79
CA ALA A 143 -0.27 -8.17 0.53
C ALA A 143 0.13 -9.65 0.70
N LYS A 144 -0.04 -10.20 1.92
CA LYS A 144 0.15 -11.64 2.18
C LYS A 144 -0.89 -12.48 1.45
N GLN A 145 -0.50 -13.72 1.13
CA GLN A 145 -1.43 -14.72 0.62
C GLN A 145 -2.31 -15.33 1.72
N ARG A 146 -1.75 -15.54 2.91
CA ARG A 146 -2.39 -16.19 4.07
C ARG A 146 -1.76 -15.69 5.37
N GLY A 147 -2.48 -15.93 6.46
CA GLY A 147 -2.04 -15.62 7.82
C GLY A 147 -2.66 -14.34 8.36
N GLU A 148 -2.40 -14.06 9.63
CA GLU A 148 -2.90 -12.85 10.29
C GLU A 148 -2.21 -11.60 9.75
N ASP A 149 -3.01 -10.56 9.53
CA ASP A 149 -2.54 -9.22 9.21
C ASP A 149 -1.98 -8.56 10.47
N ARG A 150 -0.65 -8.54 10.56
CA ARG A 150 0.08 -7.91 11.66
C ARG A 150 0.87 -6.72 11.14
N PHE A 151 0.63 -5.58 11.76
CA PHE A 151 1.29 -4.33 11.45
C PHE A 151 2.02 -3.85 12.71
N GLU A 152 3.33 -3.65 12.63
CA GLU A 152 4.16 -3.29 13.81
C GLU A 152 3.92 -1.85 14.30
N ASP A 153 3.36 -0.99 13.44
CA ASP A 153 3.27 0.45 13.65
C ASP A 153 1.83 0.94 13.38
N THR A 154 0.87 0.41 14.14
CA THR A 154 -0.55 0.78 14.06
C THR A 154 -1.12 1.14 15.42
N ASP A 155 -1.89 2.21 15.46
CA ASP A 155 -2.63 2.66 16.64
C ASP A 155 -3.95 1.90 16.78
N ILE A 156 -4.59 1.56 15.64
CA ILE A 156 -5.94 0.98 15.59
C ILE A 156 -5.98 -0.15 14.56
N ARG A 157 -6.81 -1.17 14.79
CA ARG A 157 -7.19 -2.18 13.78
C ARG A 157 -8.61 -1.92 13.31
N MET A 158 -8.82 -1.89 12.00
CA MET A 158 -10.11 -1.59 11.39
C MET A 158 -10.51 -2.70 10.39
N LYS A 159 -11.77 -3.14 10.45
CA LYS A 159 -12.40 -4.02 9.46
C LYS A 159 -13.41 -3.27 8.62
N VAL A 160 -13.54 -3.68 7.36
CA VAL A 160 -14.54 -3.15 6.41
C VAL A 160 -15.66 -4.15 6.09
N SER A 161 -15.60 -5.33 6.71
CA SER A 161 -16.49 -6.47 6.41
C SER A 161 -16.38 -7.54 7.50
N ASP A 162 -17.51 -8.17 7.83
CA ASP A 162 -17.57 -9.40 8.65
C ASP A 162 -17.30 -10.68 7.83
N TYR A 163 -17.04 -10.53 6.53
CA TYR A 163 -16.53 -11.60 5.67
C TYR A 163 -15.06 -11.34 5.33
N GLU A 164 -14.28 -12.41 5.19
CA GLU A 164 -12.92 -12.33 4.66
C GLU A 164 -12.93 -11.78 3.23
N LEU A 165 -12.04 -10.82 2.96
CA LEU A 165 -11.92 -10.16 1.66
C LEU A 165 -10.48 -10.28 1.14
N SER A 166 -10.33 -10.24 -0.17
CA SER A 166 -9.02 -9.94 -0.75
C SER A 166 -8.60 -8.53 -0.36
N GLY A 167 -7.28 -8.28 -0.26
CA GLY A 167 -6.77 -6.95 0.06
C GLY A 167 -7.30 -5.87 -0.89
N ALA A 168 -7.46 -6.19 -2.18
CA ALA A 168 -8.02 -5.26 -3.17
C ALA A 168 -9.49 -4.92 -2.88
N ALA A 169 -10.33 -5.91 -2.55
CA ALA A 169 -11.73 -5.67 -2.21
C ALA A 169 -11.86 -4.90 -0.89
N ALA A 170 -11.05 -5.22 0.11
CA ALA A 170 -11.03 -4.51 1.39
C ALA A 170 -10.67 -3.03 1.20
N VAL A 171 -9.58 -2.76 0.47
CA VAL A 171 -9.14 -1.40 0.14
C VAL A 171 -10.17 -0.64 -0.69
N GLY A 172 -10.81 -1.29 -1.66
CA GLY A 172 -11.89 -0.68 -2.44
C GLY A 172 -13.05 -0.19 -1.56
N LYS A 173 -13.47 -0.99 -0.57
CA LYS A 173 -14.50 -0.58 0.40
C LYS A 173 -14.04 0.59 1.29
N ALA A 174 -12.80 0.56 1.77
CA ALA A 174 -12.25 1.66 2.56
C ALA A 174 -12.19 2.95 1.74
N ILE A 175 -11.73 2.88 0.48
CA ILE A 175 -11.69 4.01 -0.45
C ILE A 175 -13.09 4.58 -0.66
N TYR A 176 -14.08 3.75 -0.97
CA TYR A 176 -15.46 4.20 -1.17
C TYR A 176 -16.01 4.95 0.06
N PHE A 177 -15.75 4.42 1.26
CA PHE A 177 -16.14 5.08 2.51
C PHE A 177 -15.47 6.46 2.65
N ILE A 178 -14.16 6.53 2.40
CA ILE A 178 -13.38 7.77 2.50
C ILE A 178 -13.84 8.78 1.45
N GLU A 179 -14.11 8.36 0.22
CA GLU A 179 -14.61 9.22 -0.85
C GLU A 179 -15.94 9.87 -0.47
N GLY A 180 -16.88 9.09 0.08
CA GLY A 180 -18.15 9.63 0.59
C GLY A 180 -17.96 10.62 1.74
N MET A 181 -17.04 10.37 2.67
CA MET A 181 -16.71 11.30 3.75
C MET A 181 -16.05 12.59 3.25
N LEU A 182 -15.29 12.53 2.16
CA LEU A 182 -14.58 13.67 1.57
C LEU A 182 -15.33 14.36 0.44
N ASP A 183 -16.54 13.92 0.13
CA ASP A 183 -17.37 14.41 -0.98
C ASP A 183 -16.62 14.35 -2.33
N ILE A 184 -15.97 13.21 -2.60
CA ILE A 184 -15.25 12.94 -3.84
C ILE A 184 -16.09 11.99 -4.69
N PHE A 185 -16.42 12.39 -5.92
CA PHE A 185 -17.22 11.63 -6.87
C PHE A 185 -16.52 11.53 -8.24
#